data_AF-A0A7Y9W3E2-F1
#
_entry.id   AF-A0A7Y9W3E2-F1
#
_cell.length_a   1.000
_cell.length_b   1.000
_cell.length_c   1.000
_cell.angle_alpha   90.00
_cell.angle_beta   90.00
_cell.angle_gamma   90.00
#
_symmetry.space_group_name_H-M   'P 1'
#
loop_
_entity.id
_entity.type
_entity.pdbx_description
1 polymer ?
#
loop_
_entity_poly.entity_id
_entity_poly.type
_entity_poly.pdbx_seq_one_letter_code
_entity_poly.pdbx_strand_id
1 'polypeptide(L)' 'MSSASSGSVATRFVESDGRLASATRDGHYKVGRDGGVMSLSPKNVAPDTRVTVVMSYD' A
#
# COMPACT_ATOMS: atom_id res chain seq x y z
N MET A 1 -17.17 -21.93 9.12
CA MET A 1 -16.27 -20.77 9.25
C MET A 1 -15.49 -20.66 7.96
N SER A 2 -15.89 -19.75 7.07
CA SER A 2 -15.21 -19.55 5.80
C SER A 2 -13.88 -18.85 6.07
N SER A 3 -12.76 -19.45 5.66
CA SER A 3 -11.48 -18.73 5.72
C SER A 3 -11.62 -17.53 4.78
N ALA A 4 -11.56 -16.32 5.35
CA ALA A 4 -11.25 -15.17 4.53
C ALA A 4 -9.87 -15.46 3.95
N SER A 5 -9.78 -15.76 2.65
CA SER A 5 -8.51 -15.61 1.96
C SER A 5 -8.15 -14.15 2.18
N SER A 6 -7.14 -13.89 3.01
CA SER A 6 -6.66 -12.55 3.31
C SER A 6 -6.15 -11.95 2.01
N GLY A 7 -7.04 -11.28 1.29
CA GLY A 7 -6.69 -10.48 0.12
C GLY A 7 -5.55 -9.57 0.57
N SER A 8 -4.38 -9.77 -0.02
CA SER A 8 -3.20 -9.00 0.36
C SER A 8 -3.22 -7.72 -0.47
N VAL A 9 -3.14 -6.55 0.17
CA VAL A 9 -2.90 -5.30 -0.55
C VAL A 9 -1.39 -5.10 -0.63
N ALA A 10 -0.86 -5.10 -1.84
CA ALA A 10 0.51 -4.64 -2.03
C ALA A 10 0.54 -3.12 -1.92
N THR A 11 1.40 -2.64 -1.04
CA THR A 11 1.69 -1.22 -0.91
C THR A 11 3.03 -0.94 -1.57
N ARG A 12 3.09 0.11 -2.38
CA ARG A 12 4.33 0.65 -2.91
C ARG A 12 4.30 2.16 -2.74
N PHE A 13 5.43 2.74 -2.40
CA PHE A 13 5.58 4.19 -2.37
C PHE A 13 6.59 4.61 -3.44
N VAL A 14 6.23 5.60 -4.24
CA VAL A 14 7.06 6.16 -5.31
C VAL A 14 7.42 7.59 -4.89
N GLU A 15 8.71 7.86 -4.76
CA GLU A 15 9.24 9.19 -4.46
C GLU A 15 9.02 10.14 -5.65
N SER A 16 9.14 11.45 -5.39
CA SER A 16 8.94 12.49 -6.40
C SER A 16 9.89 12.38 -7.61
N ASP A 17 11.05 11.76 -7.42
CA ASP A 17 12.04 11.46 -8.47
C ASP A 17 11.71 10.18 -9.27
N GLY A 18 10.57 9.53 -8.97
CA GLY A 18 10.10 8.32 -9.62
C GLY A 18 10.70 7.02 -9.07
N ARG A 19 11.55 7.08 -8.04
CA ARG A 19 12.15 5.89 -7.42
C ARG A 19 11.19 5.24 -6.44
N LEU A 20 11.26 3.91 -6.31
CA LEU A 20 10.52 3.20 -5.27
C LEU A 20 11.19 3.43 -3.91
N ALA A 21 10.43 3.93 -2.94
CA ALA A 21 10.90 4.04 -1.57
C ALA A 21 11.03 2.65 -0.95
N SER A 22 12.10 2.44 -0.19
CA SER A 22 12.31 1.20 0.55
C SER A 22 11.50 1.22 1.84
N ALA A 23 10.73 0.17 2.06
CA ALA A 23 10.12 -0.06 3.36
C ALA A 23 11.20 -0.44 4.39
N THR A 24 11.07 0.08 5.60
CA THR A 24 11.84 -0.39 6.77
C THR A 24 11.36 -1.78 7.19
N ARG A 25 12.09 -2.43 8.11
CA ARG A 25 11.76 -3.80 8.57
C ARG A 25 10.37 -3.90 9.22
N ASP A 26 9.92 -2.81 9.80
CA ASP A 26 8.61 -2.58 10.44
C ASP A 26 7.54 -2.09 9.44
N GLY A 27 7.87 -1.96 8.15
CA GLY A 27 6.91 -1.65 7.10
C GLY A 27 6.62 -0.16 6.89
N HIS A 28 7.36 0.72 7.57
CA HIS A 28 7.26 2.17 7.36
C HIS A 28 8.03 2.58 6.11
N TYR A 29 7.51 3.55 5.36
CA TYR A 29 8.21 4.15 4.24
C TYR A 29 8.90 5.44 4.69
N LYS A 30 10.20 5.56 4.40
CA LYS A 30 10.89 6.84 4.53
C LYS A 30 10.57 7.65 3.29
N VAL A 31 9.87 8.77 3.47
CA VAL A 31 9.48 9.66 2.39
C VAL A 31 10.27 10.95 2.53
N GLY A 32 10.87 11.41 1.43
CA GLY A 32 11.59 12.67 1.37
C GLY A 32 10.67 13.88 1.58
N ARG A 33 11.27 15.07 1.74
CA ARG A 33 10.53 16.32 1.98
C ARG A 33 9.47 16.62 0.91
N ASP A 34 9.74 16.25 -0.33
CA ASP A 34 8.87 16.54 -1.48
C ASP A 34 7.68 15.58 -1.56
N GLY A 35 7.57 14.63 -0.64
CA GLY A 35 6.50 13.64 -0.63
C GLY A 35 6.65 12.61 -1.75
N GLY A 36 5.50 12.07 -2.18
CA GLY A 36 5.43 11.07 -3.23
C GLY A 36 4.04 10.45 -3.33
N VAL A 37 3.93 9.35 -4.07
CA VAL A 37 2.67 8.65 -4.33
C VAL A 37 2.66 7.30 -3.65
N MET A 38 1.64 7.06 -2.82
CA MET A 38 1.33 5.73 -2.30
C MET A 38 0.39 5.01 -3.25
N SER A 39 0.87 3.90 -3.84
CA SER A 39 0.07 3.02 -4.68
C SER A 39 -0.36 1.79 -3.88
N LEU A 40 -1.67 1.54 -3.86
CA LEU A 40 -2.29 0.38 -3.25
C LEU A 40 -2.83 -0.52 -4.36
N SER A 41 -2.40 -1.77 -4.39
CA SER A 41 -2.82 -2.73 -5.40
C SER A 41 -3.33 -4.00 -4.73
N PRO A 42 -4.64 -4.32 -4.84
CA PRO A 42 -5.15 -5.57 -4.30
C PRO A 42 -4.54 -6.76 -5.06
N LYS A 43 -4.15 -7.80 -4.34
CA LYS A 43 -3.64 -9.07 -4.88
C LYS A 43 -4.62 -10.18 -4.59
N ASN A 44 -4.76 -11.08 -5.57
CA ASN A 44 -5.60 -12.28 -5.47
C ASN A 44 -7.07 -11.95 -5.12
N VAL A 45 -7.60 -10.85 -5.67
CA VAL A 45 -9.01 -10.47 -5.51
C VAL A 45 -9.80 -10.81 -6.77
N ALA A 46 -11.07 -11.15 -6.60
CA ALA A 46 -11.98 -11.36 -7.73
C ALA A 46 -12.26 -10.01 -8.44
N PRO A 47 -12.62 -10.03 -9.73
CA PRO A 47 -13.23 -8.87 -10.38
C PRO A 47 -14.38 -8.31 -9.54
N ASP A 48 -14.55 -6.99 -9.55
CA ASP A 48 -15.55 -6.25 -8.77
C ASP A 48 -15.41 -6.31 -7.24
N THR A 49 -14.30 -6.85 -6.72
CA THR A 49 -14.01 -6.77 -5.28
C THR A 49 -13.86 -5.31 -4.87
N ARG A 50 -14.74 -4.84 -3.98
CA ARG A 50 -14.65 -3.50 -3.40
C ARG A 50 -13.44 -3.40 -2.47
N VAL A 51 -12.52 -2.49 -2.77
CA VAL A 51 -11.41 -2.15 -1.89
C VAL A 51 -11.77 -0.89 -1.11
N THR A 52 -11.65 -0.96 0.22
CA THR A 52 -11.82 0.20 1.10
C THR A 52 -10.47 0.50 1.75
N VAL A 53 -10.02 1.75 1.65
CA VAL A 53 -8.79 2.23 2.26
C VAL A 53 -9.17 3.22 3.34
N VAL A 54 -8.72 2.96 4.57
CA VAL A 54 -8.90 3.88 5.70
C VAL A 54 -7.52 4.41 6.07
N MET A 55 -7.38 5.72 6.07
CA MET A 55 -6.14 6.41 6.44
C MET A 55 -6.41 7.24 7.70
N SER A 56 -5.55 7.09 8.69
CA SER A 56 -5.54 7.91 9.90
C SER A 56 -4.19 8.61 10.01
N TYR A 57 -4.21 9.81 10.57
CA TYR A 57 -3.04 10.62 10.85
C TYR A 57 -3.06 10.96 12.33
N ASP A 58 -1.87 11.05 12.93
CA ASP A 58 -1.70 11.63 14.27
C ASP A 58 -1.79 13.15 14.22
#